data_AF-A0A4P0YAN1-F1
#
_entry.id   AF-A0A4P0YAN1-F1
#
_cell.length_a   1.000
_cell.length_b   1.000
_cell.length_c   1.000
_cell.angle_alpha   90.00
_cell.angle_beta   90.00
_cell.angle_gamma   90.00
#
_symmetry.space_group_name_H-M   'P 1'
#
loop_
_entity.id
_entity.type
_entity.pdbx_description
1 polymer ?
#
loop_
_entity_poly.entity_id
_entity_poly.type
_entity_poly.pdbx_seq_one_letter_code
_entity_poly.pdbx_strand_id
1 'polypeptide(L)'
;MIKIARIAVTLGLLSSLGAQAYAAGLVVNDNDLRNDLAWLSDRGVIHLSLSTWPLSQEEIARALKKAKPSYSSEQVVLARINQRLSALKADFRVTGYTSTDQPGTPQGFGQTQPTDNSLGLAFNNSGEWWDVHLQGNVEGGERISNGSRFNANGAYGAVKFWNQWLSFGQVPQWWGPGYEGSLIRGDAMRPMTGFLMQRAEQAAPETWWLRWVGPWQYQISASQMNQYTAVPPCQNYRRSFYLFTIPVFRIRRVTHYAVGWGRAA
;
A
#
# COMPACT_ATOMS: atom_id res chain seq x y z
N MET A 1 -55.77 49.67 4.41
CA MET A 1 -55.93 48.21 4.14
C MET A 1 -54.61 47.68 3.61
N ILE A 2 -53.78 47.06 4.46
CA ILE A 2 -52.45 46.57 4.11
C ILE A 2 -52.48 45.05 4.15
N LYS A 3 -52.25 44.39 3.01
CA LYS A 3 -52.21 42.93 2.88
C LYS A 3 -50.80 42.43 3.22
N ILE A 4 -50.68 41.58 4.24
CA ILE A 4 -49.44 40.91 4.61
C ILE A 4 -49.33 39.62 3.79
N ALA A 5 -48.34 39.55 2.89
CA ALA A 5 -47.98 38.31 2.20
C ALA A 5 -46.98 37.52 3.06
N ARG A 6 -47.36 36.31 3.47
CA ARG A 6 -46.48 35.36 4.17
C ARG A 6 -45.72 34.55 3.13
N ILE A 7 -44.41 34.76 3.03
CA ILE A 7 -43.51 33.94 2.21
C ILE A 7 -43.09 32.74 3.07
N ALA A 8 -43.55 31.54 2.70
CA ALA A 8 -43.09 30.29 3.29
C ALA A 8 -41.80 29.87 2.59
N VAL A 9 -40.69 29.80 3.34
CA VAL A 9 -39.41 29.24 2.88
C VAL A 9 -39.39 27.76 3.24
N THR A 10 -39.60 26.89 2.25
CA THR A 10 -39.39 25.45 2.39
C THR A 10 -37.91 25.14 2.22
N LEU A 11 -37.24 24.81 3.32
CA LEU A 11 -35.88 24.28 3.34
C LEU A 11 -35.93 22.83 2.80
N GLY A 12 -35.49 22.63 1.56
CA GLY A 12 -35.32 21.29 1.00
C GLY A 12 -34.10 20.61 1.62
N LEU A 13 -34.33 19.60 2.46
CA LEU A 13 -33.30 18.66 2.91
C LEU A 13 -32.84 17.84 1.69
N LEU A 14 -31.74 18.23 1.05
CA LEU A 14 -31.02 17.31 0.16
C LEU A 14 -30.28 16.29 1.03
N SER A 15 -30.94 15.17 1.30
CA SER A 15 -30.27 13.94 1.70
C SER A 15 -29.47 13.42 0.50
N SER A 16 -28.19 13.79 0.41
CA SER A 16 -27.25 13.10 -0.46
C SER A 16 -27.12 11.67 0.05
N LEU A 17 -27.77 10.73 -0.63
CA LEU A 17 -27.38 9.33 -0.60
C LEU A 17 -25.95 9.27 -1.14
N GLY A 18 -24.97 9.39 -0.24
CA GLY A 18 -23.59 9.13 -0.57
C GLY A 18 -23.52 7.68 -1.03
N ALA A 19 -23.29 7.48 -2.33
CA ALA A 19 -22.82 6.19 -2.80
C ALA A 19 -21.61 5.85 -1.92
N GLN A 20 -21.65 4.72 -1.21
CA GLN A 20 -20.45 4.17 -0.63
C GLN A 20 -19.54 3.82 -1.80
N ALA A 21 -18.74 4.79 -2.24
CA ALA A 21 -17.65 4.54 -3.15
C ALA A 21 -16.74 3.58 -2.39
N TYR A 22 -16.77 2.31 -2.79
CA TYR A 22 -15.80 1.35 -2.31
C TYR A 22 -14.44 1.85 -2.76
N ALA A 23 -13.69 2.48 -1.86
CA ALA A 23 -12.30 2.76 -2.08
C ALA A 23 -11.62 1.42 -2.40
N ALA A 24 -11.03 1.36 -3.57
CA ALA A 24 -10.34 0.20 -4.12
C ALA A 24 -8.92 0.65 -4.47
N GLY A 25 -7.95 -0.26 -4.44
CA GLY A 25 -6.57 0.12 -4.74
C GLY A 25 -5.53 -0.48 -3.81
N LEU A 26 -4.34 0.10 -3.88
CA LEU A 26 -3.15 -0.36 -3.20
C LEU A 26 -3.07 0.20 -1.79
N VAL A 27 -2.80 -0.68 -0.83
CA VAL A 27 -2.51 -0.34 0.55
C VAL A 27 -1.03 -0.63 0.79
N VAL A 28 -0.25 0.44 0.85
CA VAL A 28 1.19 0.40 1.09
C VAL A 28 1.50 0.01 2.54
N ASN A 29 2.78 -0.18 2.85
CA ASN A 29 3.23 -0.63 4.15
C ASN A 29 2.73 0.29 5.27
N ASP A 30 1.88 -0.25 6.14
CA ASP A 30 1.38 0.42 7.34
C ASP A 30 1.43 -0.53 8.54
N ASN A 31 2.25 -0.19 9.53
CA ASN A 31 2.55 -1.08 10.66
C ASN A 31 1.30 -1.42 11.49
N ASP A 32 0.46 -0.43 11.79
CA ASP A 32 -0.74 -0.61 12.60
C ASP A 32 -1.74 -1.54 11.89
N LEU A 33 -2.01 -1.26 10.61
CA LEU A 33 -2.88 -2.10 9.79
C LEU A 33 -2.35 -3.54 9.66
N ARG A 34 -1.04 -3.71 9.44
CA ARG A 34 -0.43 -5.04 9.34
C ARG A 34 -0.63 -5.84 10.63
N ASN A 35 -0.41 -5.22 11.79
CA ASN A 35 -0.54 -5.87 13.09
C ASN A 35 -1.99 -6.26 13.38
N ASP A 36 -2.95 -5.39 13.11
CA ASP A 36 -4.38 -5.69 13.30
C ASP A 36 -4.85 -6.82 12.36
N LEU A 37 -4.45 -6.78 11.08
CA LEU A 37 -4.77 -7.84 10.13
C LEU A 37 -4.12 -9.17 10.52
N ALA A 38 -2.87 -9.14 11.00
CA ALA A 38 -2.16 -10.35 11.44
C ALA A 38 -2.84 -10.96 12.66
N TRP A 39 -3.23 -10.13 13.63
CA TRP A 39 -3.95 -10.57 14.82
C TRP A 39 -5.26 -11.29 14.47
N LEU A 40 -6.03 -10.78 13.52
CA LEU A 40 -7.24 -11.45 13.04
C LEU A 40 -6.95 -12.71 12.23
N SER A 41 -5.90 -12.68 11.40
CA SER A 41 -5.51 -13.82 10.55
C SER A 41 -4.99 -14.99 11.36
N ASP A 42 -4.22 -14.74 12.42
CA ASP A 42 -3.62 -15.77 13.26
C ASP A 42 -4.67 -16.43 14.19
N ARG A 43 -5.72 -15.70 14.54
CA ARG A 43 -6.91 -16.24 15.24
C ARG A 43 -7.90 -16.95 14.32
N GLY A 44 -7.65 -16.97 13.02
CA GLY A 44 -8.53 -17.60 12.03
C GLY A 44 -9.84 -16.85 11.79
N VAL A 45 -9.96 -15.61 12.25
CA VAL A 45 -11.14 -14.76 12.00
C VAL A 45 -11.21 -14.37 10.54
N ILE A 46 -10.04 -14.10 9.93
CA ILE A 46 -9.89 -13.84 8.50
C ILE A 46 -8.82 -14.74 7.87
N HIS A 47 -8.86 -14.87 6.55
CA HIS A 47 -7.85 -15.60 5.79
C HIS A 47 -7.24 -14.65 4.75
N LEU A 48 -6.09 -14.07 5.09
CA LEU A 48 -5.41 -13.06 4.27
C LEU A 48 -3.89 -13.28 4.30
N SER A 49 -3.24 -13.15 3.14
CA SER A 49 -1.77 -13.18 3.08
C SER A 49 -1.20 -11.80 3.40
N LEU A 50 -0.31 -11.71 4.39
CA LEU A 50 0.34 -10.46 4.83
C LEU A 50 1.84 -10.45 4.54
N SER A 51 2.32 -11.39 3.73
CA SER A 51 3.73 -11.55 3.38
C SER A 51 4.13 -10.86 2.08
N THR A 52 3.20 -10.20 1.40
CA THR A 52 3.43 -9.55 0.10
C THR A 52 2.72 -8.21 0.07
N TRP A 53 3.49 -7.13 0.22
CA TRP A 53 2.98 -5.76 0.19
C TRP A 53 3.44 -5.00 -1.06
N PRO A 54 2.69 -4.00 -1.55
CA PRO A 54 1.38 -3.51 -1.05
C PRO A 54 0.24 -4.53 -1.17
N LEU A 55 -0.72 -4.46 -0.25
CA LEU A 55 -1.94 -5.26 -0.32
C LEU A 55 -2.99 -4.60 -1.21
N SER A 56 -3.90 -5.40 -1.75
CA SER A 56 -5.09 -4.90 -2.43
C SER A 56 -6.20 -4.65 -1.42
N GLN A 57 -6.82 -3.47 -1.44
CA GLN A 57 -7.94 -3.14 -0.56
C GLN A 57 -9.15 -4.05 -0.82
N GLU A 58 -9.36 -4.47 -2.06
CA GLU A 58 -10.41 -5.42 -2.42
C GLU A 58 -10.19 -6.79 -1.77
N GLU A 59 -8.94 -7.23 -1.68
CA GLU A 59 -8.60 -8.46 -0.98
C GLU A 59 -8.90 -8.35 0.52
N ILE A 60 -8.53 -7.22 1.13
CA ILE A 60 -8.84 -6.94 2.54
C ILE A 60 -10.36 -6.94 2.73
N ALA A 61 -11.10 -6.19 1.91
CA ALA A 61 -12.56 -6.14 1.98
C ALA A 61 -13.21 -7.52 1.80
N ARG A 62 -12.69 -8.36 0.90
CA ARG A 62 -13.18 -9.73 0.72
C ARG A 62 -12.94 -10.60 1.96
N ALA A 63 -11.76 -10.48 2.57
CA ALA A 63 -11.42 -11.21 3.80
C ALA A 63 -12.29 -10.75 4.98
N LEU A 64 -12.49 -9.44 5.12
CA LEU A 64 -13.35 -8.84 6.16
C LEU A 64 -14.83 -9.22 5.99
N LYS A 65 -15.35 -9.28 4.76
CA LYS A 65 -16.74 -9.72 4.48
C LYS A 65 -17.01 -11.17 4.92
N LYS A 66 -15.98 -12.02 4.95
CA LYS A 66 -16.06 -13.42 5.38
C LYS A 66 -15.68 -13.61 6.85
N ALA A 67 -15.37 -12.53 7.56
CA ALA A 67 -14.96 -12.59 8.96
C ALA A 67 -16.10 -13.12 9.84
N LYS A 68 -15.75 -14.02 10.76
CA LYS A 68 -16.68 -14.57 11.76
C LYS A 68 -16.20 -14.24 13.16
N PRO A 69 -16.41 -13.00 13.64
CA PRO A 69 -15.98 -12.62 14.98
C PRO A 69 -16.82 -13.35 16.03
N SER A 70 -16.17 -13.99 16.99
CA SER A 70 -16.81 -14.65 18.13
C SER A 70 -16.71 -13.81 19.41
N TYR A 71 -15.71 -12.93 19.50
CA TYR A 71 -15.43 -12.12 20.69
C TYR A 71 -15.57 -10.62 20.42
N SER A 72 -15.88 -9.85 21.45
CA SER A 72 -15.97 -8.38 21.37
C SER A 72 -14.64 -7.73 20.95
N SER A 73 -13.52 -8.29 21.38
CA SER A 73 -12.17 -7.83 20.97
C SER A 73 -11.97 -7.92 19.45
N GLU A 74 -12.51 -8.94 18.80
CA GLU A 74 -12.40 -9.13 17.35
C GLU A 74 -13.21 -8.07 16.59
N GLN A 75 -14.37 -7.68 17.12
CA GLN A 75 -15.18 -6.59 16.55
C GLN A 75 -14.47 -5.24 16.65
N VAL A 76 -13.77 -4.97 17.76
CA VAL A 76 -12.98 -3.74 17.93
C VAL A 76 -11.85 -3.67 16.91
N VAL A 77 -11.13 -4.77 16.68
CA VAL A 77 -10.04 -4.82 15.69
C VAL A 77 -10.58 -4.65 14.26
N LEU A 78 -11.73 -5.27 13.94
CA LEU A 78 -12.39 -5.06 12.65
C LEU A 78 -12.77 -3.59 12.41
N ALA A 79 -13.31 -2.91 13.42
CA ALA A 79 -13.63 -1.49 13.33
C ALA A 79 -12.37 -0.63 13.13
N ARG A 80 -11.29 -0.95 13.85
CA ARG A 80 -10.00 -0.26 13.74
C ARG A 80 -9.38 -0.40 12.33
N ILE A 81 -9.49 -1.57 11.71
CA ILE A 81 -9.01 -1.78 10.33
C ILE A 81 -9.76 -0.87 9.35
N ASN A 82 -11.09 -0.81 9.42
CA ASN A 82 -11.88 0.07 8.55
C ASN A 82 -11.52 1.54 8.77
N GLN A 83 -11.41 1.96 10.03
CA GLN A 83 -11.00 3.32 10.38
C GLN A 83 -9.59 3.64 9.85
N ARG A 84 -8.65 2.71 9.98
CA ARG A 84 -7.27 2.87 9.48
C ARG A 84 -7.24 2.97 7.96
N LEU A 85 -7.97 2.10 7.26
CA LEU A 85 -8.10 2.18 5.79
C LEU A 85 -8.68 3.52 5.34
N SER A 86 -9.73 4.02 5.99
CA SER A 86 -10.28 5.35 5.71
C SER A 86 -9.27 6.46 5.97
N ALA A 87 -8.47 6.38 7.04
CA ALA A 87 -7.42 7.36 7.32
C ALA A 87 -6.27 7.31 6.31
N LEU A 88 -5.88 6.11 5.86
CA LEU A 88 -4.83 5.92 4.86
C LEU A 88 -5.25 6.45 3.47
N LYS A 89 -6.54 6.31 3.14
CA LYS A 89 -7.15 6.69 1.85
C LYS A 89 -7.94 8.00 1.90
N ALA A 90 -7.79 8.81 2.96
CA ALA A 90 -8.44 10.11 3.06
C ALA A 90 -7.97 11.03 1.91
N ASP A 91 -8.89 11.81 1.33
CA ASP A 91 -8.64 12.67 0.16
C ASP A 91 -7.42 13.56 0.34
N PHE A 92 -7.23 14.09 1.55
CA PHE A 92 -6.05 14.84 1.93
C PHE A 92 -5.48 14.31 3.24
N ARG A 93 -4.16 14.09 3.26
CA ARG A 93 -3.45 13.58 4.42
C ARG A 93 -2.15 14.33 4.62
N VAL A 94 -1.91 14.72 5.87
CA VAL A 94 -0.65 15.31 6.32
C VAL A 94 0.03 14.32 7.26
N THR A 95 1.31 14.07 7.04
CA THR A 95 2.13 13.22 7.91
C THR A 95 3.38 13.97 8.32
N GLY A 96 3.76 13.88 9.58
CA GLY A 96 4.99 14.47 10.09
C GLY A 96 5.77 13.45 10.90
N TYR A 97 7.10 13.52 10.80
CA TYR A 97 8.01 12.75 11.63
C TYR A 97 9.13 13.67 12.10
N THR A 98 9.55 13.51 13.35
CA THR A 98 10.70 14.18 13.92
C THR A 98 11.39 13.21 14.88
N SER A 99 12.71 13.24 14.88
CA SER A 99 13.55 12.45 15.77
C SER A 99 14.77 13.27 16.17
N THR A 100 15.34 12.96 17.32
CA THR A 100 16.60 13.57 17.75
C THR A 100 17.80 13.02 16.98
N ASP A 101 17.78 11.72 16.66
CA ASP A 101 18.84 11.03 15.93
C ASP A 101 18.33 9.72 15.29
N GLN A 102 19.14 9.10 14.46
CA GLN A 102 18.91 7.78 13.89
C GLN A 102 18.93 6.68 14.98
N PRO A 103 17.90 5.82 15.04
CA PRO A 103 17.95 4.66 15.92
C PRO A 103 19.17 3.79 15.62
N GLY A 104 19.89 3.38 16.68
CA GLY A 104 21.06 2.49 16.55
C GLY A 104 20.69 1.06 16.14
N THR A 105 19.42 0.67 16.25
CA THR A 105 18.91 -0.63 15.82
C THR A 105 18.17 -0.53 14.48
N PRO A 106 18.25 -1.55 13.61
CA PRO A 106 17.43 -1.65 12.42
C PRO A 106 15.93 -1.57 12.77
N GLN A 107 15.16 -0.87 11.95
CA GLN A 107 13.73 -0.68 12.14
C GLN A 107 12.94 -1.73 11.36
N GLY A 108 11.77 -2.09 11.89
CA GLY A 108 10.88 -3.07 11.27
C GLY A 108 9.99 -2.49 10.17
N PHE A 109 9.03 -3.32 9.76
CA PHE A 109 8.04 -3.02 8.73
C PHE A 109 7.34 -1.67 8.93
N GLY A 110 7.41 -0.81 7.91
CA GLY A 110 6.76 0.49 7.85
C GLY A 110 7.34 1.53 8.82
N GLN A 111 8.47 1.25 9.48
CA GLN A 111 9.03 2.09 10.53
C GLN A 111 10.33 2.78 10.12
N THR A 112 11.01 2.32 9.06
CA THR A 112 12.24 2.96 8.60
C THR A 112 11.95 4.35 8.03
N GLN A 113 12.56 5.38 8.63
CA GLN A 113 12.46 6.77 8.17
C GLN A 113 13.76 7.19 7.46
N PRO A 114 13.67 7.78 6.24
CA PRO A 114 14.86 8.15 5.45
C PRO A 114 15.59 9.39 6.00
N THR A 115 15.02 10.07 6.99
CA THR A 115 15.50 11.35 7.52
C THR A 115 15.10 11.51 9.00
N ASP A 116 15.77 12.41 9.71
CA ASP A 116 15.43 12.78 11.08
C ASP A 116 14.11 13.54 11.16
N ASN A 117 13.85 14.43 10.20
CA ASN A 117 12.64 15.24 10.15
C ASN A 117 12.00 15.15 8.77
N SER A 118 10.72 14.77 8.72
CA SER A 118 9.95 14.75 7.47
C SER A 118 8.58 15.39 7.64
N LEU A 119 8.15 16.07 6.58
CA LEU A 119 6.77 16.53 6.41
C LEU A 119 6.27 16.06 5.05
N GLY A 120 5.21 15.26 5.07
CA GLY A 120 4.56 14.70 3.90
C GLY A 120 3.15 15.27 3.72
N LEU A 121 2.83 15.64 2.49
CA LEU A 121 1.48 15.97 2.06
C LEU A 121 1.07 14.95 1.00
N ALA A 122 -0.07 14.32 1.20
CA ALA A 122 -0.62 13.34 0.29
C ALA A 122 -2.05 13.70 -0.12
N PHE A 123 -2.33 13.57 -1.42
CA PHE A 123 -3.66 13.62 -1.99
C PHE A 123 -4.02 12.23 -2.51
N ASN A 124 -5.15 11.70 -2.05
CA ASN A 124 -5.67 10.40 -2.48
C ASN A 124 -6.91 10.59 -3.33
N ASN A 125 -7.01 9.81 -4.40
CA ASN A 125 -8.27 9.61 -5.09
C ASN A 125 -8.32 8.18 -5.62
N SER A 126 -9.33 7.42 -5.18
CA SER A 126 -9.54 6.06 -5.65
C SER A 126 -10.99 5.83 -6.05
N GLY A 127 -11.17 4.90 -6.97
CA GLY A 127 -12.47 4.48 -7.47
C GLY A 127 -12.46 2.99 -7.77
N GLU A 128 -13.48 2.54 -8.50
CA GLU A 128 -13.67 1.12 -8.77
C GLU A 128 -12.49 0.51 -9.56
N TRP A 129 -11.90 1.26 -10.49
CA TRP A 129 -10.83 0.78 -11.37
C TRP A 129 -9.57 1.63 -11.37
N TRP A 130 -9.46 2.65 -10.51
CA TRP A 130 -8.27 3.49 -10.42
C TRP A 130 -7.91 3.81 -8.97
N ASP A 131 -6.63 4.08 -8.73
CA ASP A 131 -6.11 4.49 -7.43
C ASP A 131 -4.92 5.42 -7.63
N VAL A 132 -5.06 6.66 -7.18
CA VAL A 132 -4.07 7.72 -7.33
C VAL A 132 -3.68 8.19 -5.93
N HIS A 133 -2.38 8.12 -5.65
CA HIS A 133 -1.76 8.62 -4.43
C HIS A 133 -0.66 9.60 -4.83
N LEU A 134 -0.93 10.90 -4.71
CA LEU A 134 0.07 11.93 -4.96
C LEU A 134 0.69 12.34 -3.65
N GLN A 135 1.95 11.99 -3.43
CA GLN A 135 2.70 12.33 -2.22
C GLN A 135 3.85 13.27 -2.53
N GLY A 136 4.00 14.31 -1.73
CA GLY A 136 5.16 15.20 -1.71
C GLY A 136 5.74 15.26 -0.30
N ASN A 137 7.04 15.04 -0.17
CA ASN A 137 7.74 15.05 1.10
C ASN A 137 8.83 16.12 1.10
N VAL A 138 8.99 16.78 2.25
CA VAL A 138 10.09 17.69 2.57
C VAL A 138 10.88 17.06 3.71
N GLU A 139 12.19 16.96 3.55
CA GLU A 139 13.08 16.26 4.48
C GLU A 139 14.16 17.19 5.05
N GLY A 140 14.62 16.89 6.27
CA GLY A 140 15.68 17.62 6.95
C GLY A 140 16.48 16.71 7.90
N GLY A 141 17.81 16.70 7.75
CA GLY A 141 18.67 15.69 8.38
C GLY A 141 18.57 14.37 7.62
N GLU A 142 19.12 14.34 6.40
CA GLU A 142 19.04 13.16 5.53
C GLU A 142 19.87 12.00 6.10
N ARG A 143 19.24 10.84 6.34
CA ARG A 143 19.92 9.59 6.70
C ARG A 143 20.22 8.75 5.47
N ILE A 144 19.29 8.74 4.52
CA ILE A 144 19.45 8.12 3.20
C ILE A 144 19.61 9.25 2.18
N SER A 145 20.75 9.30 1.49
CA SER A 145 21.06 10.35 0.52
C SER A 145 19.97 10.52 -0.53
N ASN A 146 19.69 11.77 -0.90
CA ASN A 146 18.83 12.06 -2.04
C ASN A 146 19.41 13.21 -2.88
N GLY A 147 18.93 13.34 -4.12
CA GLY A 147 19.32 14.46 -4.98
C GLY A 147 18.72 15.80 -4.55
N SER A 148 17.70 15.78 -3.69
CA SER A 148 16.97 16.95 -3.20
C SER A 148 16.27 16.64 -1.88
N ARG A 149 16.13 17.65 -1.03
CA ARG A 149 15.28 17.63 0.17
C ARG A 149 13.79 17.46 -0.12
N PHE A 150 13.38 17.66 -1.38
CA PHE A 150 12.02 17.43 -1.87
C PHE A 150 11.96 16.13 -2.65
N ASN A 151 10.99 15.27 -2.36
CA ASN A 151 10.78 14.04 -3.10
C ASN A 151 9.29 13.67 -3.18
N ALA A 152 8.99 12.72 -4.08
CA ALA A 152 7.66 12.16 -4.26
C ALA A 152 7.61 10.68 -3.83
N ASN A 153 8.42 10.30 -2.83
CA ASN A 153 8.45 8.92 -2.33
C ASN A 153 7.05 8.53 -1.85
N GLY A 154 6.58 7.36 -2.29
CA GLY A 154 5.22 6.88 -2.02
C GLY A 154 4.19 7.29 -3.06
N ALA A 155 4.49 8.25 -3.96
CA ALA A 155 3.55 8.66 -5.00
C ALA A 155 3.39 7.58 -6.07
N TYR A 156 2.14 7.28 -6.45
CA TYR A 156 1.82 6.34 -7.52
C TYR A 156 0.44 6.60 -8.14
N GLY A 157 0.27 6.10 -9.35
CA GLY A 157 -1.04 5.89 -9.98
C GLY A 157 -1.19 4.43 -10.36
N ALA A 158 -2.38 3.88 -10.15
CA ALA A 158 -2.72 2.51 -10.47
C ALA A 158 -4.07 2.44 -11.18
N VAL A 159 -4.19 1.46 -12.08
CA VAL A 159 -5.42 1.12 -12.79
C VAL A 159 -5.68 -0.37 -12.68
N LYS A 160 -6.95 -0.74 -12.59
CA LYS A 160 -7.41 -2.13 -12.49
C LYS A 160 -8.06 -2.56 -13.79
N PHE A 161 -7.62 -3.69 -14.33
CA PHE A 161 -8.24 -4.36 -15.46
C PHE A 161 -8.20 -5.87 -15.24
N TRP A 162 -9.29 -6.59 -15.52
CA TRP A 162 -9.38 -8.05 -15.37
C TRP A 162 -8.81 -8.60 -14.05
N ASN A 163 -9.19 -7.97 -12.94
CA ASN A 163 -8.72 -8.33 -11.60
C ASN A 163 -7.19 -8.16 -11.40
N GLN A 164 -6.54 -7.34 -12.23
CA GLN A 164 -5.12 -6.99 -12.15
C GLN A 164 -4.98 -5.50 -11.89
N TRP A 165 -4.29 -5.14 -10.81
CA TRP A 165 -3.79 -3.80 -10.58
C TRP A 165 -2.47 -3.63 -11.30
N LEU A 166 -2.37 -2.63 -12.18
CA LEU A 166 -1.13 -2.14 -12.75
C LEU A 166 -0.87 -0.74 -12.19
N SER A 167 0.25 -0.57 -11.49
CA SER A 167 0.67 0.69 -10.90
C SER A 167 2.00 1.16 -11.45
N PHE A 168 2.17 2.48 -11.50
CA PHE A 168 3.42 3.14 -11.81
C PHE A 168 3.70 4.22 -10.75
N GLY A 169 4.91 4.22 -10.21
CA GLY A 169 5.32 5.19 -9.20
C GLY A 169 6.42 4.67 -8.27
N GLN A 170 6.56 5.32 -7.12
CA GLN A 170 7.53 5.00 -6.07
C GLN A 170 6.83 4.24 -4.94
N VAL A 171 6.39 3.02 -5.22
CA VAL A 171 5.61 2.19 -4.28
C VAL A 171 6.55 1.35 -3.41
N PRO A 172 6.55 1.53 -2.07
CA PRO A 172 7.31 0.65 -1.17
C PRO A 172 6.69 -0.76 -1.16
N GLN A 173 7.52 -1.77 -0.95
CA GLN A 173 7.09 -3.17 -0.98
C GLN A 173 7.70 -3.92 0.19
N TRP A 174 7.09 -5.05 0.56
CA TRP A 174 7.60 -5.94 1.59
C TRP A 174 7.33 -7.40 1.27
N TRP A 175 8.41 -8.17 1.15
CA TRP A 175 8.38 -9.53 0.62
C TRP A 175 8.87 -10.53 1.65
N GLY A 176 7.94 -11.08 2.42
CA GLY A 176 8.22 -12.10 3.42
C GLY A 176 7.36 -11.93 4.68
N PRO A 177 7.30 -12.97 5.53
CA PRO A 177 6.53 -12.95 6.76
C PRO A 177 7.22 -12.19 7.90
N GLY A 178 8.51 -11.87 7.79
CA GLY A 178 9.28 -11.20 8.85
C GLY A 178 8.69 -9.85 9.25
N TYR A 179 8.83 -9.48 10.52
CA TYR A 179 8.42 -8.17 11.04
C TYR A 179 9.58 -7.16 11.05
N GLU A 180 10.79 -7.64 11.31
CA GLU A 180 12.00 -6.80 11.40
C GLU A 180 12.62 -6.49 10.04
N GLY A 181 12.47 -7.39 9.08
CA GLY A 181 13.07 -7.24 7.76
C GLY A 181 12.58 -8.26 6.76
N SER A 182 12.80 -7.95 5.47
CA SER A 182 12.75 -8.92 4.39
C SER A 182 14.16 -9.11 3.84
N LEU A 183 14.55 -10.37 3.64
CA LEU A 183 15.86 -10.73 3.09
C LEU A 183 16.00 -10.46 1.58
N ILE A 184 14.89 -10.18 0.89
CA ILE A 184 14.88 -9.98 -0.57
C ILE A 184 14.45 -8.56 -0.92
N ARG A 185 13.33 -8.09 -0.37
CA ARG A 185 12.82 -6.74 -0.59
C ARG A 185 12.06 -6.24 0.63
N GLY A 186 12.69 -5.34 1.37
CA GLY A 186 12.09 -4.62 2.50
C GLY A 186 11.85 -3.15 2.22
N ASP A 187 11.63 -2.39 3.27
CA ASP A 187 11.37 -0.94 3.24
C ASP A 187 12.47 -0.11 3.91
N ALA A 188 13.63 -0.72 4.20
CA ALA A 188 14.80 -0.03 4.72
C ALA A 188 15.55 0.82 3.66
N MET A 189 14.86 1.23 2.60
CA MET A 189 15.41 1.95 1.46
C MET A 189 14.36 2.90 0.87
N ARG A 190 14.81 3.97 0.19
CA ARG A 190 13.89 4.83 -0.56
C ARG A 190 13.18 4.01 -1.64
N PRO A 191 11.86 4.17 -1.83
CA PRO A 191 11.11 3.43 -2.84
C PRO A 191 11.62 3.79 -4.24
N MET A 192 11.73 2.77 -5.09
CA MET A 192 12.22 2.94 -6.45
C MET A 192 11.07 3.24 -7.42
N THR A 193 11.32 4.10 -8.40
CA THR A 193 10.35 4.39 -9.46
C THR A 193 10.24 3.18 -10.38
N GLY A 194 9.02 2.69 -10.62
CA GLY A 194 8.81 1.56 -11.50
C GLY A 194 7.37 1.19 -11.72
N PHE A 195 7.18 0.11 -12.47
CA PHE A 195 5.90 -0.56 -12.64
C PHE A 195 5.76 -1.67 -11.60
N LEU A 196 4.54 -1.86 -11.11
CA LEU A 196 4.13 -3.01 -10.30
C LEU A 196 2.80 -3.54 -10.82
N MET A 197 2.68 -4.86 -10.89
CA MET A 197 1.45 -5.54 -11.27
C MET A 197 1.11 -6.61 -10.24
N GLN A 198 -0.15 -6.68 -9.82
CA GLN A 198 -0.64 -7.70 -8.87
C GLN A 198 -2.14 -7.97 -9.02
N ARG A 199 -2.66 -9.04 -8.41
CA ARG A 199 -4.12 -9.29 -8.41
C ARG A 199 -4.84 -8.37 -7.43
N ALA A 200 -6.05 -7.95 -7.79
CA ALA A 200 -6.95 -7.23 -6.90
C ALA A 200 -7.62 -8.19 -5.90
N GLU A 201 -8.29 -9.22 -6.40
CA GLU A 201 -8.83 -10.32 -5.60
C GLU A 201 -8.00 -11.60 -5.79
N GLN A 202 -7.55 -12.15 -4.68
CA GLN A 202 -6.69 -13.33 -4.59
C GLN A 202 -7.52 -14.63 -4.45
N ALA A 203 -8.59 -14.76 -5.22
CA ALA A 203 -9.45 -15.95 -5.17
C ALA A 203 -8.74 -17.18 -5.76
N ALA A 204 -9.21 -18.37 -5.39
CA ALA A 204 -8.71 -19.62 -5.95
C ALA A 204 -9.01 -19.72 -7.46
N PRO A 205 -8.22 -20.47 -8.25
CA PRO A 205 -8.53 -20.69 -9.66
C PRO A 205 -9.87 -21.42 -9.83
N GLU A 206 -10.67 -21.03 -10.81
CA GLU A 206 -11.97 -21.67 -11.09
C GLU A 206 -11.80 -23.06 -11.75
N THR A 207 -10.72 -23.23 -12.50
CA THR A 207 -10.36 -24.44 -13.24
C THR A 207 -10.22 -25.65 -12.31
N TRP A 208 -11.02 -26.70 -12.56
CA TRP A 208 -11.18 -27.86 -11.66
C TRP A 208 -9.87 -28.51 -11.22
N TRP A 209 -8.91 -28.69 -12.13
CA TRP A 209 -7.61 -29.31 -11.86
C TRP A 209 -6.59 -28.36 -11.19
N LEU A 210 -6.91 -27.07 -11.05
CA LEU A 210 -6.11 -26.06 -10.33
C LEU A 210 -6.75 -25.61 -9.01
N ARG A 211 -7.97 -26.06 -8.69
CA ARG A 211 -8.67 -25.68 -7.44
C ARG A 211 -7.88 -26.04 -6.18
N TRP A 212 -7.03 -27.06 -6.26
CA TRP A 212 -6.20 -27.49 -5.14
C TRP A 212 -5.15 -26.45 -4.70
N VAL A 213 -4.83 -25.45 -5.54
CA VAL A 213 -3.91 -24.35 -5.19
C VAL A 213 -4.49 -23.46 -4.09
N GLY A 214 -5.81 -23.26 -4.08
CA GLY A 214 -6.49 -22.33 -3.18
C GLY A 214 -6.22 -20.86 -3.54
N PRO A 215 -6.50 -19.92 -2.62
CA PRO A 215 -6.20 -18.50 -2.81
C PRO A 215 -4.72 -18.30 -3.16
N TRP A 216 -4.44 -17.48 -4.16
CA TRP A 216 -3.08 -17.23 -4.64
C TRP A 216 -2.92 -15.78 -5.05
N GLN A 217 -1.71 -15.28 -4.96
CA GLN A 217 -1.37 -13.93 -5.41
C GLN A 217 -0.11 -14.01 -6.26
N TYR A 218 0.09 -13.01 -7.10
CA TYR A 218 1.37 -12.74 -7.70
C TYR A 218 1.69 -11.26 -7.59
N GLN A 219 2.97 -10.94 -7.58
CA GLN A 219 3.45 -9.57 -7.67
C GLN A 219 4.65 -9.52 -8.59
N ILE A 220 4.55 -8.72 -9.65
CA ILE A 220 5.64 -8.46 -10.59
C ILE A 220 5.99 -6.99 -10.47
N SER A 221 7.27 -6.66 -10.39
CA SER A 221 7.69 -5.26 -10.48
C SER A 221 8.95 -5.09 -11.30
N ALA A 222 8.98 -3.98 -12.02
CA ALA A 222 10.09 -3.52 -12.84
C ALA A 222 10.47 -2.12 -12.37
N SER A 223 11.58 -1.99 -11.64
CA SER A 223 11.95 -0.73 -10.98
C SER A 223 13.34 -0.25 -11.38
N GLN A 224 13.51 1.07 -11.48
CA GLN A 224 14.78 1.72 -11.76
C GLN A 224 15.44 2.18 -10.44
N MET A 225 16.71 1.82 -10.24
CA MET A 225 17.49 2.31 -9.10
C MET A 225 17.85 3.79 -9.26
N ASN A 226 17.87 4.51 -8.13
CA ASN A 226 18.31 5.90 -8.07
C ASN A 226 19.75 5.98 -7.53
N GLN A 227 20.58 6.85 -8.11
CA GLN A 227 21.93 7.18 -7.63
C GLN A 227 22.88 5.98 -7.34
N TYR A 228 22.96 5.00 -8.24
CA TYR A 228 23.86 3.85 -8.07
C TYR A 228 25.25 4.10 -8.70
N THR A 229 26.24 4.40 -7.86
CA THR A 229 27.56 4.95 -8.26
C THR A 229 28.68 3.94 -8.52
N ALA A 230 28.42 2.62 -8.52
CA ALA A 230 29.46 1.60 -8.73
C ALA A 230 30.14 1.63 -10.12
N VAL A 231 29.82 2.61 -10.98
CA VAL A 231 30.47 2.88 -12.27
C VAL A 231 30.81 4.39 -12.35
N PRO A 232 32.06 4.83 -12.10
CA PRO A 232 32.49 6.22 -12.26
C PRO A 232 32.99 6.54 -13.68
N PRO A 233 32.91 7.81 -14.17
CA PRO A 233 31.78 8.73 -14.16
C PRO A 233 31.06 8.67 -15.52
N CYS A 234 30.10 7.76 -15.68
CA CYS A 234 29.12 7.85 -16.78
C CYS A 234 27.77 8.21 -16.19
N GLN A 235 27.34 9.43 -16.46
CA GLN A 235 26.26 10.17 -15.82
C GLN A 235 24.85 9.57 -15.97
N ASN A 236 24.70 8.36 -16.54
CA ASN A 236 23.39 7.80 -16.93
C ASN A 236 23.31 6.26 -16.85
N TYR A 237 23.86 5.62 -15.83
CA TYR A 237 23.69 4.18 -15.68
C TYR A 237 22.29 3.83 -15.14
N ARG A 238 21.41 3.34 -16.01
CA ARG A 238 20.04 2.91 -15.67
C ARG A 238 19.98 1.39 -15.49
N ARG A 239 19.87 0.92 -14.24
CA ARG A 239 19.59 -0.50 -13.94
C ARG A 239 18.11 -0.70 -13.67
N SER A 240 17.52 -1.71 -14.33
CA SER A 240 16.13 -2.13 -14.17
C SER A 240 16.08 -3.50 -13.50
N PHE A 241 15.45 -3.57 -12.34
CA PHE A 241 15.26 -4.84 -11.62
C PHE A 241 13.89 -5.40 -11.97
N TYR A 242 13.85 -6.65 -12.43
CA TYR A 242 12.62 -7.42 -12.56
C TYR A 242 12.51 -8.36 -11.37
N LEU A 243 11.40 -8.27 -10.67
CA LEU A 243 11.15 -9.04 -9.47
C LEU A 243 9.78 -9.69 -9.59
N PHE A 244 9.72 -10.99 -9.32
CA PHE A 244 8.54 -11.81 -9.49
C PHE A 244 8.28 -12.63 -8.24
N THR A 245 7.04 -12.62 -7.77
CA THR A 245 6.61 -13.34 -6.58
C THR A 245 5.30 -14.07 -6.84
N ILE A 246 5.18 -15.31 -6.36
CA ILE A 246 3.91 -16.05 -6.28
C ILE A 246 3.73 -16.60 -4.84
N PRO A 247 2.90 -15.98 -3.99
CA PRO A 247 2.36 -16.62 -2.79
C PRO A 247 1.19 -17.57 -3.08
N VAL A 248 1.20 -18.76 -2.45
CA VAL A 248 0.09 -19.73 -2.45
C VAL A 248 -0.40 -19.96 -1.02
N PHE A 249 -1.69 -19.68 -0.77
CA PHE A 249 -2.26 -19.63 0.59
C PHE A 249 -2.46 -21.00 1.21
N ARG A 250 -2.86 -22.02 0.44
CA ARG A 250 -3.22 -23.34 1.00
C ARG A 250 -2.07 -24.02 1.75
N ILE A 251 -0.82 -23.69 1.41
CA ILE A 251 0.39 -24.26 2.05
C ILE A 251 1.23 -23.14 2.70
N ARG A 252 0.75 -21.89 2.75
CA ARG A 252 1.53 -20.68 3.14
C ARG A 252 2.94 -20.66 2.54
N ARG A 253 3.11 -21.21 1.33
CA ARG A 253 4.39 -21.21 0.62
C ARG A 253 4.45 -19.96 -0.23
N VAL A 254 5.54 -19.24 -0.11
CA VAL A 254 5.81 -18.07 -0.93
C VAL A 254 7.18 -18.22 -1.56
N THR A 255 7.23 -18.08 -2.88
CA THR A 255 8.47 -18.05 -3.63
C THR A 255 8.66 -16.66 -4.20
N HIS A 256 9.81 -16.06 -3.90
CA HIS A 256 10.23 -14.76 -4.40
C HIS A 256 11.48 -14.96 -5.26
N TYR A 257 11.55 -14.28 -6.39
CA TYR A 257 12.71 -14.27 -7.28
C TYR A 257 13.08 -12.85 -7.67
N ALA A 258 14.37 -12.56 -7.62
CA ALA A 258 14.93 -11.22 -7.80
C ALA A 258 16.11 -11.25 -8.76
N VAL A 259 16.05 -10.45 -9.84
CA VAL A 259 17.17 -10.29 -10.78
C VAL A 259 17.45 -8.83 -11.03
N GLY A 260 18.72 -8.46 -10.87
CA GLY A 260 19.26 -7.18 -11.30
C GLY A 260 19.85 -7.27 -12.68
N TRP A 261 19.39 -6.42 -13.60
CA TRP A 261 19.96 -6.30 -14.94
C TRP A 261 20.01 -4.83 -15.37
N GLY A 262 20.92 -4.48 -16.27
CA GLY A 262 20.99 -3.12 -16.79
C GLY A 262 21.95 -3.02 -17.95
N ARG A 263 21.61 -2.12 -18.88
CA ARG A 263 22.43 -1.77 -20.03
C ARG A 263 23.18 -0.48 -19.72
N ALA A 264 24.47 -0.44 -20.04
CA ALA A 264 25.12 0.84 -20.27
C ALA A 264 24.49 1.45 -21.52
N ALA A 265 23.98 2.68 -21.40
CA ALA A 265 23.63 3.50 -22.56
C ALA A 265 24.86 4.32 -22.94
#